data_AF-A0A3B9S1R6-F1
#
_entry.id   AF-A0A3B9S1R6-F1
#
_cell.length_a   1.000
_cell.length_b   1.000
_cell.length_c   1.000
_cell.angle_alpha   90.00
_cell.angle_beta   90.00
_cell.angle_gamma   90.00
#
_symmetry.space_group_name_H-M   'P 1'
#
loop_
_entity.id
_entity.type
_entity.pdbx_description
1 polymer ?
#
loop_
_entity_poly.entity_id
_entity_poly.type
_entity_poly.pdbx_seq_one_letter_code
_entity_poly.pdbx_strand_id
1 'polypeptide(L)'
;MNDQNKNLILASVLSFIVIITWFILFPPPEPVTRDIESTQQQAEESNLAPNADTENAPLIETGETEIAVEAERIQIENELLTGAISTQGGRIDQLSLK
;
A
#
# COMPACT_ATOMS: atom_id res chain seq x y z
N MET A 1 -20.33 -5.57 37.83
CA MET A 1 -18.93 -5.81 37.36
C MET A 1 -18.86 -6.97 36.36
N ASN A 2 -19.80 -7.92 36.38
CA ASN A 2 -19.80 -9.08 35.48
C ASN A 2 -20.18 -8.75 34.01
N ASP A 3 -20.90 -7.65 33.78
CA ASP A 3 -21.33 -7.24 32.43
C ASP A 3 -20.19 -6.74 31.55
N GLN A 4 -19.15 -6.15 32.16
CA GLN A 4 -17.95 -5.73 31.44
C GLN A 4 -17.17 -6.94 30.92
N ASN A 5 -17.00 -7.98 31.74
CA ASN A 5 -16.35 -9.23 31.33
C ASN A 5 -17.15 -9.94 30.23
N LYS A 6 -18.49 -9.91 30.32
CA LYS A 6 -19.40 -10.45 29.29
C LYS A 6 -19.27 -9.69 27.97
N ASN A 7 -19.25 -8.36 28.00
CA ASN A 7 -19.09 -7.57 26.79
C ASN A 7 -17.70 -7.78 26.17
N LEU A 8 -16.65 -7.85 26.98
CA LEU A 8 -15.28 -8.12 26.52
C LEU A 8 -15.21 -9.46 25.79
N ILE A 9 -15.74 -10.52 26.40
CA ILE A 9 -15.79 -11.86 25.79
C ILE A 9 -16.65 -11.84 24.51
N LEU A 10 -17.82 -11.21 24.55
CA LEU A 10 -18.70 -11.11 23.38
C LEU A 10 -18.03 -10.36 22.22
N ALA A 11 -17.37 -9.24 22.51
CA ALA A 11 -16.65 -8.45 21.52
C ALA A 11 -15.46 -9.22 20.93
N SER A 12 -14.71 -9.94 21.75
CA SER A 12 -13.62 -10.78 21.28
C SER A 12 -14.12 -11.89 20.34
N VAL A 13 -15.18 -12.60 20.72
CA VAL A 13 -15.80 -13.64 19.88
C VAL A 13 -16.33 -13.05 18.57
N LEU A 14 -17.03 -11.91 18.63
CA LEU A 14 -17.57 -11.26 17.44
C LEU A 14 -16.46 -10.81 16.48
N SER A 15 -15.35 -10.28 17.01
CA SER A 15 -14.17 -9.89 16.21
C SER A 15 -13.57 -11.10 15.49
N PHE A 16 -13.40 -12.23 16.20
CA PHE A 16 -12.90 -13.45 15.57
C PHE A 16 -13.82 -13.98 14.47
N ILE A 17 -15.14 -13.92 14.65
CA ILE A 17 -16.11 -14.36 13.63
C ILE A 17 -15.96 -13.53 12.34
N VAL A 18 -15.84 -12.21 12.48
CA VAL A 18 -15.66 -11.31 11.32
C VAL A 18 -14.36 -11.63 10.60
N ILE A 19 -13.26 -11.82 11.34
CA ILE A 19 -11.95 -12.16 10.77
C ILE A 19 -12.00 -13.52 10.03
N ILE A 20 -12.59 -14.56 10.62
CA ILE A 20 -12.73 -15.88 9.99
C ILE A 20 -13.57 -15.79 8.72
N THR A 21 -14.71 -15.10 8.78
CA THR A 21 -15.59 -14.90 7.61
C THR A 21 -14.84 -14.19 6.49
N TRP A 22 -14.03 -13.19 6.83
CA TRP A 22 -13.18 -12.48 5.88
C TRP A 22 -12.16 -13.40 5.22
N PHE A 23 -11.44 -14.23 5.98
CA PHE A 23 -10.45 -15.17 5.43
C PHE A 23 -11.09 -16.26 4.55
N ILE A 24 -12.33 -16.67 4.83
CA ILE A 24 -13.06 -17.63 3.96
C ILE A 24 -13.40 -16.97 2.62
N LEU A 25 -13.83 -15.71 2.63
CA LEU A 25 -14.14 -14.97 1.40
C LEU A 25 -12.88 -14.53 0.64
N PHE A 26 -11.79 -14.26 1.34
CA PHE A 26 -10.52 -13.77 0.80
C PHE A 26 -9.33 -14.55 1.39
N PRO A 27 -9.07 -15.79 0.93
CA PRO A 27 -7.93 -16.56 1.40
C PRO A 27 -6.60 -15.91 0.98
N PRO A 28 -5.58 -15.87 1.87
CA PRO A 28 -4.25 -15.36 1.53
C PRO A 28 -3.60 -16.18 0.41
N PRO A 29 -2.87 -15.55 -0.53
CA PRO A 29 -2.17 -16.27 -1.59
C PRO A 29 -1.01 -17.12 -1.01
N GLU A 30 -0.73 -18.26 -1.64
CA GLU A 30 0.41 -19.10 -1.26
C GLU A 30 1.73 -18.34 -1.46
N PRO A 31 2.66 -18.41 -0.50
CA PRO A 31 3.99 -17.85 -0.70
C PRO A 31 4.70 -18.63 -1.81
N VAL A 32 5.10 -17.93 -2.86
CA VAL A 32 5.95 -18.52 -3.91
C VAL A 32 7.32 -18.84 -3.32
N THR A 33 7.68 -20.11 -3.24
CA THR A 33 9.05 -20.53 -2.93
C THR A 33 9.95 -20.03 -4.06
N ARG A 34 10.78 -19.04 -3.77
CA ARG A 34 11.93 -18.74 -4.62
C ARG A 34 13.01 -19.76 -4.30
N ASP A 35 13.33 -20.63 -5.26
CA ASP A 35 14.51 -21.48 -5.19
C ASP A 35 15.75 -20.59 -5.15
N ILE A 36 16.20 -20.28 -3.94
CA ILE A 36 17.52 -19.73 -3.67
C ILE A 36 18.52 -20.88 -3.72
N GLU A 37 18.83 -21.34 -4.94
CA GLU A 37 20.12 -22.01 -5.12
C GLU A 37 21.22 -20.95 -4.91
N SER A 38 21.99 -21.16 -3.84
CA SER A 38 23.25 -20.48 -3.50
C SER A 38 23.15 -19.03 -3.02
N THR A 39 23.13 -18.85 -1.69
CA THR A 39 24.21 -18.18 -0.93
C THR A 39 23.79 -18.16 0.54
N GLN A 40 24.02 -19.28 1.24
CA GLN A 40 24.28 -19.22 2.68
C GLN A 40 25.75 -18.85 2.82
N GLN A 41 26.03 -17.56 2.98
CA GLN A 41 27.26 -17.16 3.65
C GLN A 41 26.98 -15.93 4.51
N GLN A 42 27.01 -16.21 5.81
CA GLN A 42 27.51 -15.31 6.85
C GLN A 42 26.56 -14.17 7.24
N ALA A 43 25.74 -14.48 8.24
CA ALA A 43 25.43 -13.53 9.28
C ALA A 43 26.76 -13.03 9.89
N GLU A 44 27.07 -11.75 9.70
CA GLU A 44 27.90 -10.98 10.61
C GLU A 44 27.41 -9.53 10.56
N GLU A 45 27.30 -8.95 11.74
CA GLU A 45 26.68 -7.68 12.08
C GLU A 45 27.07 -6.56 11.11
N SER A 46 26.08 -5.94 10.46
CA SER A 46 26.26 -4.60 9.93
C SER A 46 25.10 -3.72 10.38
N ASN A 47 25.43 -2.89 11.35
CA ASN A 47 24.72 -1.71 11.81
C ASN A 47 23.94 -0.99 10.68
N LEU A 48 22.62 -1.24 10.56
CA LEU A 48 21.74 -0.61 9.57
C LEU A 48 21.22 0.77 10.03
N ALA A 49 22.06 1.55 10.72
CA ALA A 49 21.81 2.99 10.78
C ALA A 49 22.06 3.56 9.37
N PRO A 50 21.16 4.37 8.79
CA PRO A 50 21.42 4.97 7.49
C PRO A 50 22.59 5.96 7.63
N ASN A 51 23.74 5.64 7.05
CA ASN A 51 24.76 6.64 6.74
C ASN A 51 24.28 7.41 5.50
N ALA A 52 24.09 8.72 5.65
CA ALA A 52 23.85 9.61 4.53
C ALA A 52 25.21 9.94 3.88
N ASP A 53 25.72 9.03 3.04
CA ASP A 53 26.82 9.36 2.14
C ASP A 53 26.27 10.27 1.03
N THR A 54 26.65 11.55 1.12
CA THR A 54 26.25 12.63 0.22
C THR A 54 27.27 12.78 -0.90
N GLU A 55 27.63 11.67 -1.54
CA GLU A 55 28.45 11.69 -2.76
C GLU A 55 27.86 10.69 -3.75
N ASN A 56 27.45 11.22 -4.92
CA ASN A 56 26.82 10.53 -6.05
C ASN A 56 25.34 10.16 -5.90
N ALA A 57 24.48 11.15 -5.64
CA ALA A 57 23.14 11.10 -6.21
C ALA A 57 23.27 11.32 -7.74
N PRO A 58 22.79 10.43 -8.62
CA PRO A 58 22.58 10.81 -10.00
C PRO A 58 21.60 11.99 -9.98
N LEU A 59 21.92 13.06 -10.70
CA LEU A 59 20.90 14.06 -11.04
C LEU A 59 19.80 13.26 -11.74
N ILE A 60 18.67 13.10 -11.05
CA ILE A 60 17.43 12.68 -11.70
C ILE A 60 17.20 13.75 -12.76
N GLU A 61 17.43 13.40 -14.01
CA GLU A 61 16.92 14.18 -15.12
C GLU A 61 15.42 14.29 -14.84
N THR A 62 14.97 15.50 -14.48
CA THR A 62 13.55 15.82 -14.38
C THR A 62 12.99 15.54 -15.76
N GLY A 63 12.48 14.32 -15.91
CA GLY A 63 11.94 13.82 -17.16
C GLY A 63 11.01 14.87 -17.70
N GLU A 64 11.36 15.31 -18.91
CA GLU A 64 10.51 16.06 -19.80
C GLU A 64 9.06 15.63 -19.60
N THR A 65 8.14 16.59 -19.47
CA THR A 65 6.71 16.32 -19.38
C THR A 65 6.30 15.57 -20.65
N GLU A 66 6.41 14.25 -20.61
CA GLU A 66 5.98 13.35 -21.66
C GLU A 66 4.52 13.72 -21.90
N ILE A 67 4.24 14.16 -23.13
CA ILE A 67 2.92 14.61 -23.52
C ILE A 67 1.96 13.51 -23.14
N ALA A 68 1.22 13.75 -22.05
CA ALA A 68 0.31 12.78 -21.49
C ALA A 68 -0.65 12.41 -22.61
N VAL A 69 -0.55 11.16 -23.09
CA VAL A 69 -1.51 10.60 -24.04
C VAL A 69 -2.88 10.97 -23.50
N GLU A 70 -3.67 11.70 -24.30
CA GLU A 70 -5.00 12.17 -23.95
C GLU A 70 -5.90 10.95 -23.75
N ALA A 71 -5.82 10.37 -22.57
CA ALA A 71 -6.61 9.23 -22.17
C ALA A 71 -8.02 9.70 -21.87
N GLU A 72 -9.00 8.82 -22.09
CA GLU A 72 -10.36 9.06 -21.65
C GLU A 72 -10.35 9.26 -20.12
N ARG A 73 -11.06 10.27 -19.62
CA ARG A 73 -11.05 10.65 -18.20
C ARG A 73 -12.44 10.52 -17.60
N ILE A 74 -12.49 10.13 -16.33
CA ILE A 74 -13.71 10.06 -15.54
C ILE A 74 -13.71 11.22 -14.54
N GLN A 75 -14.76 12.04 -14.57
CA GLN A 75 -14.90 13.20 -13.69
C GLN A 75 -15.33 12.79 -12.28
N ILE A 76 -14.78 13.47 -11.28
CA ILE A 76 -15.14 13.34 -9.86
C ILE A 76 -15.60 14.71 -9.37
N GLU A 77 -16.81 14.79 -8.84
CA GLU A 77 -17.32 16.00 -8.20
C GLU A 77 -18.03 15.69 -6.88
N ASN A 78 -17.65 16.42 -5.84
CA ASN A 78 -18.22 16.37 -4.50
C ASN A 78 -18.44 17.80 -3.96
N GLU A 79 -19.04 17.92 -2.77
CA GLU A 79 -19.15 19.17 -2.01
C GLU A 79 -17.78 19.79 -1.68
N LEU A 80 -16.75 18.97 -1.43
CA LEU A 80 -15.44 19.44 -0.95
C LEU A 80 -14.34 19.51 -2.03
N LEU A 81 -14.50 18.79 -3.14
CA LEU A 81 -13.44 18.64 -4.15
C LEU A 81 -14.00 18.45 -5.56
N THR A 82 -13.15 18.73 -6.54
CA THR A 82 -13.36 18.45 -7.97
C THR A 82 -12.07 17.91 -8.58
N GLY A 83 -12.17 16.99 -9.53
CA GLY A 83 -11.01 16.38 -10.17
C GLY A 83 -11.38 15.34 -11.22
N ALA A 84 -10.37 14.64 -11.73
CA ALA A 84 -10.54 13.59 -12.73
C ALA A 84 -9.57 12.42 -12.52
N ILE A 85 -9.99 11.22 -12.92
CA ILE A 85 -9.15 10.02 -13.01
C ILE A 85 -8.86 9.72 -14.47
N SER A 86 -7.58 9.49 -14.81
CA SER A 86 -7.16 8.96 -16.11
C SER A 86 -7.49 7.48 -16.22
N THR A 87 -8.22 7.06 -17.26
CA THR A 87 -8.44 5.62 -17.54
C THR A 87 -7.15 4.90 -17.94
N GLN A 88 -6.15 5.66 -18.40
CA GLN A 88 -4.80 5.15 -18.60
C GLN A 88 -4.07 5.10 -17.26
N GLY A 89 -4.03 3.93 -16.65
CA GLY A 89 -3.29 3.67 -15.41
C GLY A 89 -3.96 4.16 -14.13
N GLY A 90 -5.20 4.66 -14.18
CA GLY A 90 -6.02 4.95 -12.99
C GLY A 90 -5.49 6.09 -12.11
N ARG A 91 -4.66 6.99 -12.67
CA ARG A 91 -4.02 8.06 -11.90
C ARG A 91 -4.98 9.22 -11.64
N ILE A 92 -4.82 9.85 -10.47
CA ILE A 92 -5.47 11.11 -10.09
C ILE A 92 -4.41 12.20 -10.20
N ASP A 93 -4.34 12.84 -11.35
CA ASP A 93 -3.40 13.92 -11.66
C ASP A 93 -4.05 15.30 -11.63
N GLN A 94 -5.39 15.35 -11.66
CA GLN A 94 -6.17 16.57 -11.60
C GLN A 94 -7.08 16.52 -10.37
N LEU A 95 -6.73 17.27 -9.33
CA LEU A 95 -7.52 17.38 -8.10
C LEU A 95 -7.42 18.80 -7.55
N SER A 96 -8.56 19.36 -7.19
CA SER A 96 -8.69 20.68 -6.58
C SER A 96 -9.70 20.63 -5.44
N LEU A 97 -9.41 21.38 -4.38
CA LEU A 97 -10.35 21.61 -3.29
C LEU A 97 -11.22 22.81 -3.65
N LYS A 98 -12.50 22.74 -3.27
CA LYS A 98 -13.44 23.86 -3.44
C LYS A 98 -13.17 24.98 -2.42
#